data_AF-A0A947ASC9-F1
#
_entry.id   AF-A0A947ASC9-F1
#
_cell.length_a   1.000
_cell.length_b   1.000
_cell.length_c   1.000
_cell.angle_alpha   90.00
_cell.angle_beta   90.00
_cell.angle_gamma   90.00
#
_symmetry.space_group_name_H-M   'P 1'
#
loop_
_entity.id
_entity.type
_entity.pdbx_description
1 polymer ?
#
loop_
_entity_poly.entity_id
_entity_poly.type
_entity_poly.pdbx_seq_one_letter_code
_entity_poly.pdbx_strand_id
1 'polypeptide(L)'
;MVKKFFTHNCVRNGLLHGRSGQPVTPVPTTPLSQKKKCGRARVCSINGDRKHCARMAALGVYPGNEIELISPADGERCLIKVHGGTISIDRDTTENILISE
;
A
#
# COMPACT_ATOMS: atom_id res chain seq x y z
N MET A 1 21.68 -6.37 14.66
CA MET A 1 20.68 -5.32 14.91
C MET A 1 19.71 -5.28 13.73
N VAL A 2 18.66 -6.12 13.76
CA VAL A 2 17.63 -6.18 12.71
C VAL A 2 16.31 -5.76 13.34
N LYS A 3 15.85 -4.55 12.99
CA LYS A 3 14.57 -4.00 13.46
C LYS A 3 13.44 -4.85 12.89
N LYS A 4 12.82 -5.67 13.73
CA LYS A 4 11.61 -6.44 13.44
C LYS A 4 10.44 -5.46 13.28
N PHE A 5 9.90 -5.30 12.07
CA PHE A 5 8.67 -4.54 11.83
C PHE A 5 7.86 -5.14 10.68
N PHE A 6 7.30 -6.34 10.89
CA PHE A 6 6.14 -6.81 10.13
C PHE A 6 5.34 -7.76 11.03
N THR A 7 4.58 -7.16 11.95
CA THR A 7 3.54 -7.86 12.70
C THR A 7 2.21 -7.44 12.10
N HIS A 8 1.44 -8.43 11.65
CA HIS A 8 0.01 -8.31 11.39
C HIS A 8 -0.66 -7.62 12.59
N ASN A 9 -1.25 -6.44 12.36
CA ASN A 9 -2.38 -5.97 13.16
C ASN A 9 -3.01 -4.72 12.52
N CYS A 10 -3.98 -4.93 11.64
CA CYS A 10 -5.06 -3.95 11.45
C CYS A 10 -6.13 -4.16 12.52
N VAL A 11 -5.72 -4.02 13.79
CA VAL A 11 -6.63 -3.72 14.91
C VAL A 11 -5.87 -2.73 15.79
N ARG A 12 -6.03 -1.43 15.49
CA ARG A 12 -5.61 -0.36 16.40
C ARG A 12 -6.71 -0.15 17.43
N ASN A 13 -6.81 -1.06 18.39
CA ASN A 13 -7.28 -0.68 19.72
C ASN A 13 -6.05 -0.26 20.53
N GLY A 14 -6.12 0.94 21.09
CA GLY A 14 -4.95 1.67 21.60
C GLY A 14 -4.27 1.02 22.81
N LEU A 15 -2.99 1.35 22.99
CA LEU A 15 -2.52 2.01 24.20
C LEU A 15 -1.14 2.66 23.94
N LEU A 16 -1.18 4.00 23.91
CA LEU A 16 -0.23 4.96 24.51
C LEU A 16 1.28 4.75 24.33
N HIS A 17 1.92 5.63 23.56
CA HIS A 17 2.78 6.74 24.05
C HIS A 17 3.28 7.58 22.86
N GLY A 18 2.79 8.82 22.76
CA GLY A 18 3.28 9.79 21.75
C GLY A 18 2.18 10.62 21.07
N ARG A 19 1.59 11.53 21.86
CA ARG A 19 0.97 12.83 21.53
C ARG A 19 0.17 13.00 20.21
N SER A 20 -1.11 13.36 20.41
CA SER A 20 -2.16 13.86 19.47
C SER A 20 -2.44 12.97 18.26
N GLY A 21 -3.45 12.09 18.26
CA GLY A 21 -4.82 12.35 18.73
C GLY A 21 -5.67 13.01 17.63
N GLN A 22 -5.55 12.55 16.38
CA GLN A 22 -6.61 12.75 15.40
C GLN A 22 -7.41 11.45 15.31
N PRO A 23 -8.75 11.49 15.40
CA PRO A 23 -9.57 10.41 14.89
C PRO A 23 -9.26 10.36 13.40
N VAL A 24 -8.44 9.39 12.98
CA VAL A 24 -8.31 9.11 11.55
C VAL A 24 -9.68 8.56 11.14
N THR A 25 -10.55 9.47 10.68
CA THR A 25 -11.71 9.10 9.88
C THR A 25 -11.23 8.01 8.94
N PRO A 26 -11.89 6.84 8.87
CA PRO A 26 -11.45 5.78 7.98
C PRO A 26 -11.44 6.38 6.58
N VAL A 27 -10.25 6.75 6.11
CA VAL A 27 -10.07 7.28 4.77
C VAL A 27 -10.48 6.12 3.89
N PRO A 28 -11.49 6.28 3.03
CA PRO A 28 -12.02 5.16 2.26
C PRO A 28 -10.86 4.56 1.46
N THR A 29 -10.45 3.35 1.85
CA THR A 29 -9.37 2.65 1.18
C THR A 29 -9.95 1.80 0.08
N THR A 30 -9.44 1.96 -1.14
CA THR A 30 -9.83 1.16 -2.28
C THR A 30 -8.65 0.30 -2.73
N PRO A 31 -8.89 -0.92 -3.24
CA PRO A 31 -7.85 -1.68 -3.92
C PRO A 31 -7.26 -0.89 -5.08
N LEU A 32 -5.96 -1.05 -5.33
CA LEU A 32 -5.29 -0.42 -6.45
C LEU A 32 -5.92 -0.80 -7.79
N SER A 33 -6.46 -2.02 -7.90
CA SER A 33 -7.20 -2.50 -9.07
C SER A 33 -8.45 -1.68 -9.42
N GLN A 34 -9.05 -0.98 -8.44
CA GLN A 34 -10.23 -0.14 -8.66
C GLN A 34 -9.88 1.28 -9.11
N LYS A 35 -8.60 1.68 -9.01
CA LYS A 35 -8.16 3.01 -9.39
C LYS A 35 -8.08 3.13 -10.91
N LYS A 36 -9.06 3.81 -11.50
CA LYS A 36 -9.17 4.04 -12.96
C LYS A 36 -8.38 5.24 -13.47
N LYS A 37 -7.98 6.16 -12.57
CA LYS A 37 -7.29 7.40 -12.93
C LYS A 37 -5.81 7.30 -12.59
N CYS A 38 -4.95 7.71 -13.51
CA CYS A 38 -3.53 7.89 -13.24
C CYS A 38 -3.30 8.96 -12.17
N GLY A 39 -2.17 8.88 -11.48
CA GLY A 39 -1.73 9.85 -10.49
C GLY A 39 -1.35 9.24 -9.15
N ARG A 40 -1.02 10.13 -8.21
CA ARG A 40 -0.45 9.75 -6.91
C ARG A 40 -1.50 9.13 -5.99
N ALA A 41 -1.08 8.18 -5.17
CA ALA A 41 -1.88 7.56 -4.12
C ALA A 41 -0.97 7.09 -2.99
N ARG A 42 -1.54 6.98 -1.79
CA ARG A 42 -0.82 6.49 -0.63
C ARG A 42 -1.19 5.05 -0.34
N VAL A 43 -0.18 4.20 -0.09
CA VAL A 43 -0.41 2.81 0.32
C VAL A 43 -0.85 2.78 1.77
N CYS A 44 -2.01 2.21 2.04
CA CYS A 44 -2.57 2.05 3.38
C CYS A 44 -2.24 0.68 3.97
N SER A 45 -2.39 -0.38 3.18
CA SER A 45 -2.06 -1.74 3.59
C SER A 45 -1.76 -2.62 2.38
N ILE A 46 -1.09 -3.75 2.65
CA ILE A 46 -0.81 -4.80 1.67
C ILE A 46 -1.26 -6.12 2.29
N ASN A 47 -2.19 -6.78 1.63
CA ASN A 47 -2.71 -8.08 2.01
C ASN A 47 -1.89 -9.19 1.33
N GLY A 48 -1.88 -10.38 1.92
CA GLY A 48 -1.12 -11.52 1.41
C GLY A 48 -0.25 -12.19 2.45
N ASP A 49 0.57 -13.15 2.01
CA ASP A 49 1.49 -13.86 2.90
C ASP A 49 2.74 -13.01 3.23
N ARG A 50 3.53 -13.49 4.21
CA ARG A 50 4.75 -12.79 4.64
C ARG A 50 5.73 -12.57 3.49
N LYS A 51 5.83 -13.51 2.54
CA LYS A 51 6.75 -13.44 1.41
C LYS A 51 6.30 -12.36 0.41
N HIS A 52 5.00 -12.26 0.15
CA HIS A 52 4.41 -11.24 -0.69
C HIS A 52 4.66 -9.84 -0.12
N CYS A 53 4.34 -9.62 1.17
CA CYS A 53 4.58 -8.32 1.80
C CYS A 53 6.07 -7.93 1.81
N ALA A 54 6.97 -8.90 2.07
CA ALA A 54 8.42 -8.65 2.03
C ALA A 54 8.91 -8.27 0.63
N ARG A 55 8.40 -8.95 -0.40
CA ARG A 55 8.70 -8.64 -1.80
C ARG A 55 8.21 -7.24 -2.18
N MET A 56 6.98 -6.89 -1.82
CA MET A 56 6.45 -5.54 -2.09
C MET A 56 7.26 -4.46 -1.39
N ALA A 57 7.64 -4.68 -0.12
CA ALA A 57 8.47 -3.75 0.62
C ALA A 57 9.86 -3.57 -0.02
N ALA A 58 10.47 -4.65 -0.53
CA ALA A 58 11.74 -4.59 -1.26
C ALA A 58 11.63 -3.79 -2.58
N LEU A 59 10.45 -3.78 -3.20
CA LEU A 59 10.12 -2.96 -4.36
C LEU A 59 9.76 -1.51 -3.99
N GLY A 60 9.77 -1.15 -2.71
CA GLY A 60 9.40 0.19 -2.23
C GLY A 60 7.90 0.37 -1.99
N VAL A 61 7.09 -0.67 -2.12
CA VAL A 61 5.65 -0.61 -1.87
C VAL A 61 5.38 -1.12 -0.46
N TYR A 62 5.08 -0.21 0.47
CA TYR A 62 4.79 -0.53 1.87
C TYR A 62 3.85 0.51 2.49
N PRO A 63 3.12 0.16 3.57
CA PRO A 63 2.19 1.06 4.23
C PRO A 63 2.81 2.41 4.62
N GLY A 64 2.10 3.48 4.30
CA GLY A 64 2.50 4.86 4.55
C GLY A 64 3.27 5.53 3.40
N ASN A 65 3.75 4.76 2.42
CA ASN A 65 4.50 5.29 1.26
C ASN A 65 3.58 5.79 0.14
N GLU A 66 4.10 6.74 -0.66
CA GLU A 66 3.41 7.27 -1.83
C GLU A 66 3.86 6.53 -3.11
N ILE A 67 2.90 6.21 -3.96
CA ILE A 67 3.10 5.61 -5.28
C ILE A 67 2.40 6.46 -6.33
N GLU A 68 2.91 6.45 -7.55
CA GLU A 68 2.28 7.12 -8.70
C GLU A 68 1.79 6.07 -9.69
N LEU A 69 0.49 6.06 -9.96
CA LEU A 69 -0.09 5.18 -10.97
C LEU A 69 0.15 5.81 -12.35
N ILE A 70 0.98 5.15 -13.17
CA ILE A 70 1.28 5.60 -14.54
C ILE A 70 0.22 5.09 -15.51
N SER A 71 -0.15 3.82 -15.39
CA SER A 71 -1.23 3.22 -16.18
C SER A 71 -2.20 2.47 -15.27
N PRO A 72 -3.53 2.70 -15.41
CA PRO A 72 -4.51 1.94 -14.64
C PRO A 72 -4.47 0.46 -15.02
N ALA A 73 -5.01 -0.39 -14.14
CA ALA A 73 -5.10 -1.81 -14.39
C ALA A 73 -6.12 -2.08 -15.50
N ASP A 74 -5.64 -2.28 -16.73
CA ASP A 74 -6.48 -2.60 -17.90
C ASP A 74 -6.72 -4.13 -18.01
N GLY A 75 -7.10 -4.74 -16.89
CA GLY A 75 -7.50 -6.15 -16.81
C GLY A 75 -6.44 -7.16 -16.38
N GLU A 76 -5.15 -6.93 -16.66
CA GLU A 76 -4.08 -7.89 -16.27
C GLU A 76 -2.93 -7.30 -15.47
N ARG A 77 -2.47 -6.10 -15.82
CA ARG A 77 -1.28 -5.47 -15.22
C ARG A 77 -1.47 -3.96 -15.12
N CYS A 78 -0.85 -3.35 -14.13
CA CYS A 78 -0.73 -1.89 -14.02
C CYS A 78 0.74 -1.48 -13.90
N LEU A 79 1.06 -0.24 -14.28
CA LEU A 79 2.38 0.34 -14.09
C LEU A 79 2.31 1.37 -12.98
N ILE A 80 3.15 1.20 -11.96
CA ILE A 80 3.34 2.19 -10.90
C ILE A 80 4.77 2.70 -10.89
N LYS A 81 4.93 3.94 -10.46
CA LYS A 81 6.22 4.53 -10.12
C LYS A 81 6.36 4.58 -8.61
N VAL A 82 7.51 4.14 -8.12
CA VAL A 82 7.88 4.19 -6.71
C VAL A 82 9.38 4.46 -6.59
N HIS A 83 9.75 5.41 -5.74
CA HIS A 83 11.15 5.85 -5.57
C HIS A 83 11.90 6.16 -6.88
N GLY A 84 11.19 6.65 -7.90
CA GLY A 84 11.76 6.96 -9.22
C GLY A 84 11.91 5.77 -10.17
N GLY A 85 11.69 4.54 -9.70
CA GLY A 85 11.60 3.34 -10.54
C GLY A 85 10.17 3.04 -10.97
N THR A 86 10.02 2.43 -12.15
CA THR A 86 8.72 1.96 -12.66
C THR A 86 8.62 0.44 -12.50
N ILE A 87 7.50 -0.04 -11.99
CA ILE A 87 7.27 -1.46 -11.69
C ILE A 87 5.94 -1.86 -12.32
N SER A 88 5.94 -3.00 -13.02
CA SER A 88 4.73 -3.66 -13.47
C SER A 88 4.20 -4.57 -12.36
N ILE A 89 2.91 -4.43 -12.05
CA ILE A 89 2.24 -5.20 -11.02
C ILE A 89 1.09 -5.97 -11.68
N ASP A 90 1.00 -7.27 -11.38
CA ASP A 90 -0.09 -8.13 -11.82
C ASP A 90 -1.40 -7.85 -11.08
N ARG A 91 -2.50 -8.29 -11.68
CA ARG A 91 -3.84 -8.13 -11.15
C ARG A 91 -3.98 -8.61 -9.70
N ASP A 92 -3.51 -9.81 -9.39
CA ASP A 92 -3.65 -10.41 -8.05
C ASP A 92 -2.99 -9.51 -6.99
N THR A 93 -1.83 -8.95 -7.31
CA THR A 93 -1.11 -8.03 -6.44
C THR A 93 -1.84 -6.69 -6.31
N THR A 94 -2.42 -6.16 -7.41
CA THR A 94 -3.20 -4.91 -7.34
C THR A 94 -4.48 -5.02 -6.51
N GLU A 95 -5.10 -6.19 -6.45
CA GLU A 95 -6.28 -6.44 -5.60
C GLU A 95 -5.91 -6.51 -4.10
N ASN A 96 -4.65 -6.82 -3.79
CA ASN A 96 -4.15 -6.95 -2.43
C ASN A 96 -3.53 -5.65 -1.87
N ILE A 97 -3.27 -4.65 -2.70
CA ILE A 97 -2.74 -3.35 -2.26
C ILE A 97 -3.90 -2.39 -2.04
N LEU A 98 -4.09 -1.93 -0.80
CA LEU A 98 -5.09 -0.92 -0.47
C LEU A 98 -4.45 0.46 -0.46
N ILE A 99 -5.11 1.42 -1.12
CA ILE A 99 -4.66 2.80 -1.22
C ILE A 99 -5.71 3.80 -0.74
N SER A 100 -5.26 4.98 -0.36
CA SER A 100 -6.10 6.18 -0.23
C SER A 100 -5.65 7.23 -1.25
N GLU A 101 -6.61 7.98 -1.78
CA GLU A 101 -6.35 9.20 -2.57
C GLU A 101 -6.00 10.39 -1.67
#